data_AF-A0A7V3LLF3-F1
#
_entry.id   AF-A0A7V3LLF3-F1
#
_cell.length_a   1.000
_cell.length_b   1.000
_cell.length_c   1.000
_cell.angle_alpha   90.00
_cell.angle_beta   90.00
_cell.angle_gamma   90.00
#
_symmetry.space_group_name_H-M   'P 1'
#
loop_
_entity.id
_entity.type
_entity.pdbx_description
1 polymer ?
#
loop_
_entity_poly.entity_id
_entity_poly.type
_entity_poly.pdbx_seq_one_letter_code
_entity_poly.pdbx_strand_id
1 'polypeptide(L)'
;MTKDELLAYVLPYLEGAGFIKKNEIRNAYLLKQKDVYPLYDVAYHSYLDVVKGYLDGFKNLLYIGRPGRFRYNNQDHSLEMGMLAAKSVIEGKKYDIEKVGDEAEYYEAGKLREKLS
;
A
#
# COMPACT_ATOMS: atom_id res chain seq x y z
N MET A 1 -15.89 -2.76 -17.31
CA MET A 1 -15.43 -4.15 -17.36
C MET A 1 -16.09 -5.00 -16.29
N THR A 2 -16.86 -5.97 -16.73
CA THR A 2 -17.35 -7.13 -15.97
C THR A 2 -16.24 -8.15 -15.76
N LYS A 3 -16.51 -9.22 -15.02
CA LYS A 3 -15.58 -10.34 -14.82
C LYS A 3 -15.22 -11.01 -16.14
N ASP A 4 -16.22 -11.30 -16.96
CA ASP A 4 -16.03 -12.04 -18.20
C ASP A 4 -15.35 -11.18 -19.27
N GLU A 5 -15.67 -9.88 -19.31
CA GLU A 5 -14.94 -8.91 -20.16
C GLU A 5 -13.46 -8.81 -19.77
N LEU A 6 -13.15 -8.71 -18.47
CA LEU A 6 -11.77 -8.63 -18.01
C LEU A 6 -11.02 -9.95 -18.27
N LEU A 7 -11.66 -11.09 -18.01
CA LEU A 7 -11.07 -12.41 -18.28
C LEU A 7 -10.75 -12.57 -19.77
N ALA A 8 -11.70 -12.24 -20.65
CA ALA A 8 -11.51 -12.28 -22.10
C ALA A 8 -10.39 -11.34 -22.56
N TYR A 9 -10.25 -10.19 -21.90
CA TYR A 9 -9.19 -9.22 -22.19
C TYR A 9 -7.80 -9.73 -21.80
N VAL A 10 -7.63 -10.33 -20.62
CA VAL A 10 -6.29 -10.76 -20.13
C VAL A 10 -5.85 -12.12 -20.66
N LEU A 11 -6.78 -12.99 -21.02
CA LEU A 11 -6.50 -14.38 -21.37
C LEU A 11 -5.49 -14.56 -22.52
N PRO A 12 -5.57 -13.82 -23.64
CA PRO A 12 -4.58 -13.96 -24.72
C PRO A 12 -3.14 -13.67 -24.26
N TYR A 13 -2.97 -12.75 -23.31
CA TYR A 13 -1.65 -12.41 -22.76
C TYR A 13 -1.12 -13.51 -21.84
N LEU A 14 -1.99 -14.09 -20.99
CA LEU A 14 -1.61 -15.19 -20.11
C LEU A 14 -1.29 -16.47 -20.90
N GLU A 15 -2.05 -16.75 -21.96
CA GLU A 15 -1.78 -17.85 -22.90
C GLU A 15 -0.46 -17.63 -23.65
N GLY A 16 -0.25 -16.42 -24.20
CA GLY A 16 0.96 -16.08 -24.93
C GLY A 16 2.23 -16.13 -24.05
N ALA A 17 2.10 -15.82 -22.76
CA ALA A 17 3.18 -15.94 -21.78
C ALA A 17 3.35 -17.37 -21.22
N GLY A 18 2.49 -18.32 -21.60
CA GLY A 18 2.57 -19.72 -21.19
C GLY A 18 2.12 -20.01 -19.75
N PHE A 19 1.34 -19.12 -19.12
CA PHE A 19 0.88 -19.31 -17.74
C PHE A 19 -0.34 -20.24 -17.62
N ILE A 20 -1.30 -20.15 -18.55
CA ILE A 20 -2.56 -20.91 -18.53
C ILE A 20 -3.17 -20.99 -19.93
N LYS A 21 -3.88 -22.07 -20.25
CA LYS A 21 -4.74 -22.22 -21.44
C LYS A 21 -6.21 -22.03 -21.11
N LYS A 22 -7.00 -21.55 -22.06
CA LYS A 22 -8.45 -21.32 -21.91
C LYS A 22 -9.20 -22.55 -21.37
N ASN A 23 -8.83 -23.74 -21.83
CA ASN A 23 -9.46 -24.99 -21.43
C ASN A 23 -9.03 -25.48 -20.02
N GLU A 24 -8.04 -24.86 -19.39
CA GLU A 24 -7.60 -25.16 -18.03
C GLU A 24 -8.36 -24.33 -16.97
N ILE A 25 -9.07 -23.27 -17.40
CA ILE A 25 -9.83 -22.39 -16.53
C ILE A 25 -11.12 -23.09 -16.07
N ARG A 26 -11.23 -23.33 -14.75
CA ARG A 26 -12.45 -23.85 -14.11
C ARG A 26 -13.36 -22.75 -13.56
N ASN A 27 -12.76 -21.66 -13.08
CA ASN A 27 -13.49 -20.55 -12.50
C ASN A 27 -12.64 -19.26 -12.55
N ALA A 28 -13.30 -18.12 -12.44
CA ALA A 28 -12.66 -16.81 -12.31
C ALA A 28 -13.40 -15.98 -11.27
N TYR A 29 -12.67 -15.10 -10.57
CA TYR A 29 -13.23 -14.18 -9.59
C TYR A 29 -12.78 -12.76 -9.92
N LEU A 30 -13.68 -11.80 -9.73
CA LEU A 30 -13.37 -10.38 -9.85
C LEU A 30 -13.71 -9.70 -8.53
N LEU A 31 -12.68 -9.22 -7.83
CA LEU A 31 -12.84 -8.32 -6.70
C LEU A 31 -12.40 -6.92 -7.12
N LYS A 32 -13.24 -5.92 -6.86
CA LYS A 32 -12.92 -4.51 -7.05
C LYS A 32 -12.84 -3.85 -5.69
N GLN A 33 -11.68 -3.33 -5.36
CA GLN A 33 -11.43 -2.63 -4.11
C GLN A 33 -11.03 -1.20 -4.45
N LYS A 34 -11.74 -0.23 -3.87
CA LYS A 34 -11.37 1.18 -3.96
C LYS A 34 -10.26 1.47 -2.94
N ASP A 35 -9.46 2.49 -3.21
CA ASP A 35 -8.52 3.07 -2.24
C ASP A 35 -7.46 2.09 -1.68
N VAL A 36 -7.07 1.11 -2.50
CA VAL A 36 -6.08 0.06 -2.12
C VAL A 36 -4.63 0.52 -2.17
N TYR A 37 -4.35 1.60 -2.90
CA TYR A 37 -3.02 2.16 -3.05
C TYR A 37 -3.06 3.68 -2.85
N PRO A 38 -2.16 4.22 -2.01
CA PRO A 38 -1.98 5.67 -1.96
C PRO A 38 -1.34 6.13 -3.27
N LEU A 39 -1.98 7.10 -3.92
CA LEU A 39 -1.47 7.69 -5.15
C LEU A 39 -0.57 8.86 -4.79
N TYR A 40 0.71 8.76 -5.14
CA TYR A 40 1.69 9.82 -4.94
C TYR A 40 1.84 10.61 -6.24
N ASP A 41 1.01 11.64 -6.41
CA ASP A 41 1.27 12.63 -7.44
C ASP A 41 2.40 13.61 -7.02
N VAL A 42 2.74 14.55 -7.89
CA VAL A 42 3.85 15.49 -7.63
C VAL A 42 3.59 16.40 -6.41
N ALA A 43 2.32 16.72 -6.13
CA ALA A 43 1.93 17.63 -5.07
C ALA A 43 1.48 16.91 -3.78
N TYR A 44 1.35 15.58 -3.83
CA TYR A 44 0.80 14.74 -2.77
C TYR A 44 1.36 15.07 -1.39
N HIS A 45 2.68 15.23 -1.27
CA HIS A 45 3.33 15.54 0.01
C HIS A 45 2.76 16.82 0.64
N SER A 46 2.57 17.88 -0.15
CA SER A 46 2.02 19.14 0.34
C SER A 46 0.58 19.00 0.83
N TYR A 47 -0.23 18.17 0.17
CA TYR A 47 -1.60 17.89 0.61
C TYR A 47 -1.63 17.03 1.86
N LEU A 48 -0.79 16.00 1.92
CA LEU A 48 -0.71 15.12 3.08
C LEU A 48 -0.22 15.88 4.31
N ASP A 49 0.74 16.78 4.18
CA ASP A 49 1.25 17.57 5.30
C ASP A 49 0.17 18.47 5.93
N VAL A 50 -0.72 19.04 5.11
CA VAL A 50 -1.87 19.81 5.61
C VAL A 50 -2.81 18.93 6.44
N VAL A 51 -3.14 17.74 5.92
CA VAL A 51 -4.04 16.79 6.62
C VAL A 51 -3.38 16.26 7.90
N LYS A 52 -2.12 15.82 7.83
CA LYS A 52 -1.35 15.34 8.98
C LYS A 52 -1.23 16.42 10.05
N GLY A 53 -0.87 17.64 9.66
CA GLY A 53 -0.74 18.77 10.57
C GLY A 53 -2.04 19.07 11.33
N TYR A 54 -3.18 18.99 10.66
CA TYR A 54 -4.48 19.09 11.33
C TYR A 54 -4.75 17.91 12.27
N LEU A 55 -4.57 16.68 11.81
CA LEU A 55 -4.87 15.47 12.58
C LEU A 55 -3.92 15.26 13.78
N ASP A 56 -2.68 15.73 13.70
CA ASP A 56 -1.71 15.61 14.78
C ASP A 56 -2.01 16.56 15.97
N GLY A 57 -2.89 17.55 15.78
CA GLY A 57 -3.39 18.40 16.86
C GLY A 57 -4.29 17.67 17.88
N PHE A 58 -4.84 16.51 17.52
CA PHE A 58 -5.68 15.72 18.41
C PHE A 58 -4.85 14.84 19.35
N LYS A 59 -4.99 15.05 20.66
CA LYS A 59 -4.27 14.27 21.69
C LYS A 59 -4.77 12.82 21.82
N ASN A 60 -5.98 12.55 21.39
CA ASN A 60 -6.68 11.26 21.52
C ASN A 60 -6.88 10.55 20.17
N LEU A 61 -6.15 10.95 19.13
CA LEU A 61 -6.24 10.35 17.81
C LEU A 61 -4.91 9.70 17.42
N LEU A 62 -4.98 8.41 17.08
CA LEU A 62 -3.91 7.64 16.44
C LEU A 62 -4.46 7.10 15.12
N TYR A 63 -4.07 7.72 14.02
CA TYR A 63 -4.39 7.25 12.67
C TYR A 63 -3.19 6.45 12.14
N ILE A 64 -3.43 5.23 11.67
CA ILE A 64 -2.39 4.23 11.35
C ILE A 64 -2.70 3.46 10.06
N GLY A 65 -1.74 2.67 9.59
CA GLY A 65 -1.90 1.78 8.45
C GLY A 65 -1.91 2.50 7.10
N ARG A 66 -2.09 1.73 6.02
CA ARG A 66 -2.00 2.23 4.63
C ARG A 66 -2.86 3.46 4.35
N PRO A 67 -4.21 3.42 4.51
CA PRO A 67 -5.04 4.59 4.23
C PRO A 67 -4.95 5.65 5.33
N GLY A 68 -4.75 5.25 6.60
CA GLY A 68 -4.73 6.19 7.71
C GLY A 68 -3.51 7.11 7.66
N ARG A 69 -2.31 6.54 7.54
CA ARG A 69 -1.06 7.31 7.37
C ARG A 69 -0.78 7.70 5.92
N PHE A 70 -1.62 7.25 4.98
CA PHE A 70 -1.44 7.41 3.54
C PHE A 70 -0.04 6.97 3.09
N ARG A 71 0.44 5.83 3.60
CA ARG A 71 1.76 5.27 3.27
C ARG A 71 1.62 3.96 2.53
N TYR A 72 2.35 3.82 1.44
CA TYR A 72 2.55 2.55 0.77
C TYR A 72 3.32 1.63 1.72
N ASN A 73 2.61 0.72 2.37
CA ASN A 73 3.19 -0.17 3.38
C ASN A 73 2.66 -1.60 3.21
N ASN A 74 3.39 -2.59 3.70
CA ASN A 74 2.97 -3.98 3.67
C ASN A 74 2.10 -4.33 4.89
N GLN A 75 1.59 -5.57 4.93
CA GLN A 75 0.68 -6.01 6.00
C GLN A 75 1.35 -6.03 7.37
N ASP A 76 2.60 -6.47 7.42
CA ASP A 76 3.47 -6.45 8.59
C ASP A 76 3.65 -5.04 9.15
N HIS A 77 3.95 -4.05 8.30
CA HIS A 77 4.04 -2.65 8.71
C HIS A 77 2.71 -2.13 9.28
N SER A 78 1.58 -2.49 8.66
CA SER A 78 0.26 -2.09 9.16
C SER A 78 -0.05 -2.72 10.52
N LEU A 79 0.37 -3.98 10.74
CA LEU A 79 0.22 -4.66 12.02
C LEU A 79 1.12 -4.02 13.09
N GLU A 80 2.37 -3.73 12.76
CA GLU A 80 3.33 -3.08 13.66
C GLU A 80 2.82 -1.70 14.10
N MET A 81 2.31 -0.88 13.17
CA MET A 81 1.67 0.39 13.52
C MET A 81 0.49 0.20 14.49
N GLY A 82 -0.29 -0.87 14.34
CA GLY A 82 -1.37 -1.24 15.26
C GLY A 82 -0.88 -1.58 16.66
N MET A 83 0.18 -2.39 16.75
CA MET A 83 0.80 -2.74 18.04
C MET A 83 1.39 -1.50 18.72
N LEU A 84 2.04 -0.61 17.96
CA LEU A 84 2.64 0.61 18.48
C LEU A 84 1.57 1.63 18.93
N ALA A 85 0.44 1.70 18.22
CA ALA A 85 -0.71 2.49 18.64
C ALA A 85 -1.33 1.95 19.93
N ALA A 86 -1.53 0.64 20.05
CA ALA A 86 -2.01 0.02 21.28
C ALA A 86 -1.09 0.28 22.46
N LYS A 87 0.23 0.12 22.26
CA LYS A 87 1.26 0.46 23.25
C LYS A 87 1.17 1.93 23.67
N SER A 88 0.96 2.83 22.71
CA SER A 88 0.83 4.27 22.99
C SER A 88 -0.33 4.58 23.92
N VAL A 89 -1.46 3.89 23.75
CA VAL A 89 -2.64 4.04 24.60
C VAL A 89 -2.38 3.48 26.01
N ILE A 90 -1.80 2.27 26.09
CA ILE A 90 -1.54 1.60 27.38
C ILE A 90 -0.57 2.41 28.25
N GLU A 91 0.48 2.97 27.65
CA GLU A 91 1.53 3.69 28.38
C GLU A 91 1.26 5.19 28.50
N GLY A 92 0.19 5.70 27.90
CA GLY A 92 -0.13 7.13 27.90
C GLY A 92 0.90 8.00 27.17
N LYS A 93 1.63 7.42 26.20
CA LYS A 93 2.71 8.07 25.46
C LYS A 93 2.53 7.83 23.96
N LYS A 94 2.47 8.88 23.15
CA LYS A 94 2.42 8.75 21.68
C LYS A 94 3.78 8.31 21.14
N TYR A 95 3.87 7.07 20.67
CA TYR A 95 5.04 6.57 19.96
C TYR A 95 5.05 7.04 18.50
N ASP A 96 6.25 7.12 17.95
CA ASP A 96 6.47 7.57 16.57
C ASP A 96 6.21 6.43 15.58
N ILE A 97 5.03 6.45 14.97
CA ILE A 97 4.61 5.48 13.96
C ILE A 97 5.20 5.76 12.57
N GLU A 98 5.85 6.91 12.37
CA GLU A 98 6.51 7.21 11.09
C GLU A 98 7.78 6.37 10.90
N LYS A 99 8.37 5.83 11.98
CA LYS A 99 9.56 4.98 11.91
C LYS A 99 9.31 3.53 11.47
N VAL A 100 8.05 3.14 11.38
CA VAL A 100 7.67 1.77 11.02
C VAL A 100 7.97 1.53 9.54
N GLY A 101 8.86 0.57 9.26
CA GLY A 101 9.23 0.16 7.89
C GLY A 101 10.39 0.93 7.25
N ASP A 102 10.97 1.93 7.92
CA ASP A 102 12.05 2.76 7.37
C ASP A 102 13.34 1.95 7.09
N GLU A 103 13.59 0.87 7.84
CA GLU A 103 14.72 -0.02 7.59
C GLU A 103 14.53 -0.89 6.34
N ALA A 104 13.29 -1.16 5.91
CA ALA A 104 12.96 -2.00 4.77
C ALA A 104 12.94 -1.24 3.44
N GLU A 105 12.49 0.03 3.44
CA GLU A 105 12.48 0.90 2.24
C GLU A 105 13.88 1.05 1.61
N TYR A 106 14.94 1.07 2.41
CA TYR A 106 16.33 1.15 1.92
C TYR A 106 16.75 -0.06 1.08
N TYR A 107 16.18 -1.25 1.34
CA TYR A 107 16.49 -2.48 0.59
C TYR A 107 15.69 -2.60 -0.72
N GLU A 108 14.57 -1.90 -0.87
CA GLU A 108 13.75 -1.89 -2.09
C GLU A 108 14.17 -0.80 -3.11
N ALA A 109 15.04 0.13 -2.70
CA ALA A 109 15.66 1.09 -3.61
C ALA A 109 16.67 0.38 -4.54
N GLY A 110 16.17 -0.17 -5.65
CA GLY A 110 17.01 -0.75 -6.69
C GLY A 110 18.11 0.22 -7.12
N LYS A 111 19.37 -0.20 -7.06
CA LYS A 111 20.49 0.59 -7.60
C LYS A 111 20.24 0.80 -9.09
N LEU A 112 20.00 2.05 -9.50
CA LEU A 112 19.99 2.44 -10.91
C LEU A 112 21.32 2.01 -11.51
N ARG A 113 21.27 1.00 -12.38
CA ARG A 113 22.43 0.58 -13.16
C ARG A 113 22.79 1.76 -14.07
N GLU A 114 23.95 2.37 -13.85
CA GLU A 114 24.47 3.39 -14.75
C GLU A 114 24.41 2.87 -16.18
N LYS A 115 23.91 3.71 -17.10
CA LYS A 115 23.82 3.40 -18.52
C LYS A 115 25.17 2.85 -18.98
N LEU A 116 25.17 1.61 -19.47
CA LEU A 116 26.26 1.10 -20.30
C LEU A 116 26.27 1.99 -21.55
N SER A 117 27.19 2.97 -21.57
CA SER A 117 27.56 3.75 -22.75
C SER A 117 28.38 2.89 -23.71
#